data_AF-A0A7J3Z785-F1
#
_entry.id   AF-A0A7J3Z785-F1
#
_cell.length_a   1.000
_cell.length_b   1.000
_cell.length_c   1.000
_cell.angle_alpha   90.00
_cell.angle_beta   90.00
_cell.angle_gamma   90.00
#
_symmetry.space_group_name_H-M   'P 1'
#
loop_
_entity.id
_entity.type
_entity.pdbx_description
1 polymer ?
#
loop_
_entity_poly.entity_id
_entity_poly.type
_entity_poly.pdbx_seq_one_letter_code
_entity_poly.pdbx_strand_id
1 'polypeptide(L)'
;MDLIEEITRGVEEAVDLYGGYIENVDTNVGYDDWIDVFVIGECSAEPIKRYTKPLDTVIIPRKLGLSVIAYLEYIGKRVPLHEEVKEFSCRPRACTEIISIVEECRTCIDGSIDISDAFAEALYQLSEVNNTGLYIYQNPLNMLHYLAISYAESRG
;
A
#
# COMPACT_ATOMS: atom_id res chain seq x y z
N MET A 1 20.89 20.94 2.24
CA MET A 1 19.56 21.33 1.73
C MET A 1 18.68 21.51 2.94
N ASP A 2 17.69 22.39 2.87
CA ASP A 2 16.69 22.51 3.93
C ASP A 2 15.82 21.23 3.95
N LEU A 3 15.45 20.72 5.13
CA LEU A 3 14.61 19.51 5.27
C LEU A 3 13.26 19.71 4.56
N ILE A 4 12.71 20.93 4.63
CA ILE A 4 11.45 21.27 3.96
C ILE A 4 11.60 21.15 2.44
N GLU A 5 12.70 21.65 1.87
CA GLU A 5 12.98 21.51 0.44
C GLU A 5 13.08 20.04 0.01
N GLU A 6 13.66 19.18 0.85
CA GLU A 6 13.75 17.74 0.56
C GLU A 6 12.37 17.06 0.57
N ILE A 7 11.51 17.40 1.54
CA ILE A 7 10.14 16.90 1.61
C ILE A 7 9.33 17.38 0.42
N THR A 8 9.35 18.69 0.13
CA THR A 8 8.62 19.27 -1.00
C THR A 8 9.04 18.65 -2.32
N ARG A 9 10.35 18.47 -2.55
CA ARG A 9 10.83 17.75 -3.74
C ARG A 9 10.31 16.31 -3.81
N GLY A 10 10.27 15.60 -2.69
CA GLY A 10 9.70 14.25 -2.64
C GLY A 10 8.21 14.21 -3.03
N VAL A 11 7.45 15.24 -2.65
CA VAL A 11 6.04 15.41 -3.05
C VAL A 11 5.94 15.73 -4.53
N GLU A 12 6.76 16.66 -5.05
CA GLU A 12 6.82 17.00 -6.49
C GLU A 12 7.13 15.76 -7.33
N GLU A 13 8.12 14.96 -6.94
CA GLU A 13 8.47 13.69 -7.60
C GLU A 13 7.28 12.70 -7.62
N ALA A 14 6.46 12.67 -6.57
CA ALA A 14 5.27 11.83 -6.52
C ALA A 14 4.15 12.36 -7.44
N VAL A 15 3.93 13.67 -7.46
CA VAL A 15 2.95 14.32 -8.35
C VAL A 15 3.32 14.12 -9.81
N ASP A 16 4.59 14.27 -10.17
CA ASP A 16 5.09 14.01 -11.52
C ASP A 16 4.89 12.54 -11.94
N LEU A 17 5.08 11.61 -11.00
CA LEU A 17 4.92 10.18 -11.26
C LEU A 17 3.46 9.77 -11.49
N TYR A 18 2.54 10.27 -10.66
CA TYR A 18 1.13 9.85 -10.71
C TYR A 18 0.25 10.77 -11.56
N GLY A 19 0.78 11.92 -11.98
CA GLY A 19 0.02 12.98 -12.64
C GLY A 19 -0.77 13.81 -11.64
N GLY A 20 -0.98 15.08 -12.00
CA GLY A 20 -1.70 16.05 -11.17
C GLY A 20 -0.90 17.33 -10.99
N TYR A 21 -1.23 18.08 -9.94
CA TYR A 21 -0.53 19.30 -9.56
C TYR A 21 -0.78 19.58 -8.07
N ILE A 22 0.08 20.42 -7.48
CA ILE A 22 -0.05 20.86 -6.10
C ILE A 22 -0.85 22.17 -6.09
N GLU A 23 -2.03 22.17 -5.48
CA GLU A 23 -2.88 23.37 -5.36
C GLU A 23 -2.39 24.29 -4.22
N ASN A 24 -1.99 23.72 -3.08
CA ASN A 24 -1.58 24.48 -1.90
C ASN A 24 -0.58 23.67 -1.06
N VAL A 25 0.36 24.38 -0.42
CA VAL A 25 1.28 23.88 0.61
C VAL A 25 1.32 24.92 1.72
N ASP A 26 1.13 24.48 2.96
CA ASP A 26 1.25 25.32 4.15
C ASP A 26 2.18 24.66 5.17
N THR A 27 2.89 25.46 5.95
CA THR A 27 3.80 24.99 6.99
C THR A 27 3.52 25.70 8.30
N ASN A 28 3.52 24.96 9.40
CA ASN A 28 3.31 25.48 10.74
C ASN A 28 4.41 25.00 11.68
N VAL A 29 4.61 25.71 12.79
CA VAL A 29 5.58 25.33 13.83
C VAL A 29 4.87 24.48 14.88
N GLY A 30 5.45 23.32 15.18
CA GLY A 30 4.94 22.37 16.17
C GLY A 30 6.02 21.92 17.16
N TYR A 31 5.61 21.16 18.16
CA TYR A 31 6.52 20.46 19.08
C TYR A 31 7.08 19.16 18.46
N ASP A 32 6.32 18.57 17.54
CA ASP A 32 6.66 17.35 16.80
C ASP A 32 6.51 17.63 15.30
N ASP A 33 7.26 16.85 14.50
CA ASP A 33 7.18 16.90 13.04
C ASP A 33 6.04 15.99 12.55
N TRP A 34 5.12 16.53 11.75
CA TRP A 34 4.07 15.77 11.09
C TRP A 34 3.82 16.34 9.69
N ILE A 35 3.38 15.47 8.79
CA ILE A 35 3.03 15.82 7.42
C ILE A 35 1.59 15.38 7.23
N ASP A 36 0.74 16.29 6.78
CA ASP A 36 -0.64 16.00 6.40
C ASP A 36 -0.82 16.33 4.93
N VAL A 37 -1.49 15.42 4.22
CA VAL A 37 -1.63 15.46 2.77
C VAL A 37 -3.09 15.17 2.44
N PHE A 38 -3.71 16.11 1.73
CA PHE A 38 -5.04 15.95 1.17
C PHE A 38 -4.95 15.83 -0.35
N VAL A 39 -5.60 14.81 -0.90
CA VAL A 39 -5.61 14.52 -2.34
C VAL A 39 -7.05 14.45 -2.84
N ILE A 40 -7.32 15.14 -3.94
CA ILE A 40 -8.59 15.01 -4.68
C ILE A 40 -8.30 14.23 -5.96
N GLY A 41 -9.04 13.13 -6.17
CA GLY A 41 -9.02 12.37 -7.41
C GLY A 41 -10.35 12.49 -8.14
N GLU A 42 -10.30 12.58 -9.47
CA GLU A 42 -11.48 12.51 -10.34
C GLU A 42 -11.54 11.14 -11.02
N CYS A 43 -12.73 10.54 -11.05
CA CYS A 43 -12.97 9.25 -11.69
C CYS A 43 -14.10 9.40 -12.72
N SER A 44 -13.92 8.82 -13.90
CA SER A 44 -14.95 8.79 -14.95
C SER A 44 -16.14 7.88 -14.60
N ALA A 45 -15.97 6.99 -13.62
CA ALA A 45 -16.98 6.09 -13.10
C ALA A 45 -16.98 6.10 -11.56
N GLU A 46 -18.06 5.59 -10.96
CA GLU A 46 -18.20 5.52 -9.49
C GLU A 46 -16.98 4.80 -8.85
N PRO A 47 -16.38 5.28 -7.76
CA PRO A 47 -15.29 4.55 -7.13
C PRO A 47 -15.69 3.12 -6.73
N ILE A 48 -14.76 2.17 -6.86
CA ILE A 48 -14.98 0.79 -6.38
C ILE A 48 -15.04 0.85 -4.85
N LYS A 49 -16.11 0.28 -4.31
CA LYS A 49 -16.41 0.37 -2.88
C LYS A 49 -15.59 -0.66 -2.11
N ARG A 50 -15.44 -0.47 -0.81
CA ARG A 50 -15.03 -1.55 0.08
C ARG A 50 -16.22 -2.47 0.30
N TYR A 51 -16.28 -3.58 -0.42
CA TYR A 51 -17.46 -4.46 -0.47
C TYR A 51 -17.06 -5.89 -0.81
N THR A 52 -17.81 -6.86 -0.28
CA THR A 52 -17.70 -8.29 -0.59
C THR A 52 -19.07 -8.96 -0.61
N LYS A 53 -19.24 -9.99 -1.43
CA LYS A 53 -20.40 -10.89 -1.41
C LYS A 53 -19.94 -12.36 -1.32
N PRO A 54 -20.81 -13.28 -0.89
CA PRO A 54 -20.50 -14.71 -0.91
C PRO A 54 -20.07 -15.17 -2.31
N LEU A 55 -19.09 -16.09 -2.34
CA LEU A 55 -18.49 -16.67 -3.55
C LEU A 55 -17.53 -15.75 -4.33
N ASP A 56 -17.26 -14.55 -3.84
CA ASP A 56 -16.19 -13.72 -4.39
C ASP A 56 -14.82 -14.38 -4.25
N THR A 57 -13.95 -14.07 -5.21
CA THR A 57 -12.54 -14.45 -5.15
C THR A 57 -11.70 -13.23 -4.77
N VAL A 58 -10.90 -13.38 -3.72
CA VAL A 58 -9.94 -12.35 -3.31
C VAL A 58 -8.69 -12.43 -4.18
N ILE A 59 -8.32 -11.33 -4.82
CA ILE A 59 -7.13 -11.22 -5.66
C ILE A 59 -6.15 -10.25 -5.00
N ILE A 60 -4.88 -10.66 -4.89
CA ILE A 60 -3.79 -9.80 -4.42
C ILE A 60 -2.80 -9.65 -5.58
N PRO A 61 -2.67 -8.45 -6.17
CA PRO A 61 -1.89 -8.26 -7.39
C PRO A 61 -0.37 -8.32 -7.15
N ARG A 62 0.08 -8.13 -5.91
CA ARG A 62 1.50 -8.12 -5.54
C ARG A 62 1.77 -9.03 -4.35
N LYS A 63 3.00 -9.53 -4.28
CA LYS A 63 3.46 -10.35 -3.15
C LYS A 63 3.60 -9.50 -1.89
N LEU A 64 3.39 -10.11 -0.72
CA LEU A 64 3.38 -9.46 0.58
C LEU A 64 4.72 -9.62 1.32
N GLY A 65 4.96 -8.76 2.32
CA GLY A 65 5.96 -9.00 3.36
C GLY A 65 7.21 -8.10 3.33
N LEU A 66 7.43 -7.30 2.29
CA LEU A 66 8.56 -6.36 2.26
C LEU A 66 8.51 -5.32 3.38
N SER A 67 7.33 -4.74 3.66
CA SER A 67 7.12 -3.80 4.77
C SER A 67 7.43 -4.45 6.13
N VAL A 68 7.10 -5.73 6.31
CA VAL A 68 7.38 -6.46 7.56
C VAL A 68 8.89 -6.63 7.77
N ILE A 69 9.65 -6.95 6.71
CA ILE A 69 11.12 -7.02 6.80
C ILE A 69 11.67 -5.67 7.25
N ALA A 70 11.23 -4.58 6.61
CA ALA A 70 11.67 -3.24 6.94
C ALA A 70 11.38 -2.88 8.41
N TYR A 71 10.17 -3.18 8.87
CA TYR A 71 9.76 -2.96 10.26
C TYR A 71 10.61 -3.76 11.27
N LEU A 72 10.87 -5.04 10.99
CA LEU A 72 11.67 -5.89 11.87
C LEU A 72 13.15 -5.47 11.92
N GLU A 73 13.70 -4.99 10.82
CA GLU A 73 15.04 -4.40 10.78
C GLU A 73 15.08 -3.09 11.58
N TYR A 74 14.08 -2.22 11.41
CA TYR A 74 13.94 -0.97 12.16
C TYR A 74 13.88 -1.20 13.68
N ILE A 75 13.03 -2.12 14.16
CA ILE A 75 12.99 -2.50 15.59
C ILE A 75 14.35 -3.04 16.05
N GLY A 76 15.02 -3.79 15.17
CA GLY A 76 16.37 -4.31 15.40
C GLY A 76 17.48 -3.26 15.33
N LYS A 77 17.14 -1.97 15.11
CA LYS A 77 18.08 -0.86 14.89
C LYS A 77 19.06 -1.12 13.74
N ARG A 78 18.58 -1.78 12.70
CA ARG A 78 19.32 -2.07 11.47
C ARG A 78 18.63 -1.44 10.27
N VAL A 79 19.41 -1.18 9.24
CA VAL A 79 18.91 -0.76 7.93
C VAL A 79 18.71 -2.02 7.08
N PRO A 80 17.60 -2.16 6.35
CA PRO A 80 17.41 -3.29 5.46
C PRO A 80 18.58 -3.47 4.49
N LEU A 81 19.08 -4.70 4.35
CA LEU A 81 20.22 -5.00 3.48
C LEU A 81 19.86 -4.90 1.99
N HIS A 82 18.64 -5.33 1.64
CA HIS A 82 18.17 -5.36 0.26
C HIS A 82 17.57 -4.00 -0.13
N GLU A 83 18.03 -3.45 -1.25
CA GLU A 83 17.56 -2.16 -1.75
C GLU A 83 16.06 -2.16 -2.03
N GLU A 84 15.52 -3.25 -2.57
CA GLU A 84 14.09 -3.41 -2.81
C GLU A 84 13.24 -3.26 -1.54
N VAL A 85 13.73 -3.71 -0.38
CA VAL A 85 13.03 -3.51 0.89
C VAL A 85 13.01 -2.04 1.28
N LYS A 86 14.13 -1.34 1.10
CA LYS A 86 14.24 0.10 1.40
C LYS A 86 13.34 0.92 0.48
N GLU A 87 13.40 0.63 -0.82
CA GLU A 87 12.55 1.29 -1.82
C GLU A 87 11.09 1.09 -1.48
N PHE A 88 10.67 -0.15 -1.16
CA PHE A 88 9.29 -0.43 -0.80
C PHE A 88 8.85 0.28 0.50
N SER A 89 9.71 0.33 1.53
CA SER A 89 9.34 0.92 2.82
C SER A 89 9.41 2.45 2.86
N CYS A 90 10.38 3.04 2.16
CA CYS A 90 10.64 4.48 2.21
C CYS A 90 10.04 5.23 1.03
N ARG A 91 9.82 4.56 -0.11
CA ARG A 91 9.23 5.13 -1.32
C ARG A 91 8.18 4.18 -1.92
N PRO A 92 7.13 3.81 -1.16
CA PRO A 92 6.10 2.90 -1.64
C PRO A 92 5.45 3.45 -2.91
N ARG A 93 5.32 2.60 -3.93
CA ARG A 93 4.67 2.96 -5.19
C ARG A 93 3.28 2.35 -5.29
N ALA A 94 2.28 3.20 -5.57
CA ALA A 94 0.95 2.74 -5.91
C ALA A 94 1.01 1.85 -7.16
N CYS A 95 0.16 0.81 -7.19
CA CYS A 95 0.15 -0.18 -8.27
C CYS A 95 -0.63 0.36 -9.48
N THR A 96 -0.11 1.37 -10.17
CA THR A 96 -0.80 1.98 -11.31
C THR A 96 -0.94 1.03 -12.50
N GLU A 97 -0.15 -0.04 -12.56
CA GLU A 97 -0.21 -1.03 -13.65
C GLU A 97 -1.54 -1.79 -13.68
N ILE A 98 -2.26 -1.86 -12.55
CA ILE A 98 -3.55 -2.55 -12.46
C ILE A 98 -4.71 -1.71 -13.00
N ILE A 99 -4.52 -0.40 -13.26
CA ILE A 99 -5.60 0.51 -13.67
C ILE A 99 -6.32 -0.04 -14.91
N SER A 100 -5.57 -0.46 -15.93
CA SER A 100 -6.15 -1.04 -17.16
C SER A 100 -7.03 -2.27 -16.89
N ILE A 101 -6.59 -3.16 -16.01
CA ILE A 101 -7.35 -4.36 -15.61
C ILE A 101 -8.61 -3.95 -14.83
N VAL A 102 -8.48 -2.97 -13.93
CA VAL A 102 -9.60 -2.45 -13.15
C VAL A 102 -10.64 -1.80 -14.05
N GLU A 103 -10.23 -1.07 -15.08
CA GLU A 103 -11.12 -0.47 -16.06
C GLU A 103 -11.83 -1.52 -16.93
N GLU A 104 -11.09 -2.50 -17.46
CA GLU A 104 -11.64 -3.56 -18.31
C GLU A 104 -12.57 -4.51 -17.54
N CYS A 105 -12.16 -4.93 -16.34
CA CYS A 105 -12.89 -5.88 -15.51
C CYS A 105 -13.82 -5.20 -14.51
N ARG A 106 -14.06 -3.90 -14.63
CA ARG A 106 -14.73 -3.09 -13.60
C ARG A 106 -16.04 -3.69 -13.10
N THR A 107 -16.87 -4.19 -14.02
CA THR A 107 -18.18 -4.79 -13.70
C THR A 107 -18.09 -6.12 -12.95
N CYS A 108 -16.89 -6.72 -12.92
CA CYS A 108 -16.59 -7.97 -12.23
C CYS A 108 -15.90 -7.75 -10.88
N ILE A 109 -15.60 -6.51 -10.51
CA ILE A 109 -14.96 -6.16 -9.23
C ILE A 109 -16.04 -5.68 -8.27
N ASP A 110 -16.40 -6.55 -7.34
CA ASP A 110 -17.42 -6.24 -6.32
C ASP A 110 -16.90 -5.25 -5.27
N GLY A 111 -15.61 -5.31 -4.94
CA GLY A 111 -14.99 -4.33 -4.08
C GLY A 111 -13.47 -4.39 -4.07
N SER A 112 -12.86 -3.39 -3.43
CA SER A 112 -11.41 -3.25 -3.34
C SER A 112 -10.98 -2.56 -2.05
N ILE A 113 -9.77 -2.86 -1.61
CA ILE A 113 -9.07 -2.18 -0.52
C ILE A 113 -7.56 -2.29 -0.75
N ASP A 114 -6.81 -1.28 -0.34
CA ASP A 114 -5.36 -1.32 -0.22
C ASP A 114 -4.92 -2.02 1.08
N ILE A 115 -3.61 -2.30 1.20
CA ILE A 115 -3.03 -2.92 2.40
C ILE A 115 -2.04 -1.91 2.99
N SER A 116 -2.53 -1.08 3.92
CA SER A 116 -1.75 -0.06 4.63
C SER A 116 -1.13 -0.58 5.93
N ASP A 117 -1.94 -1.23 6.76
CA ASP A 117 -1.57 -1.67 8.11
C ASP A 117 -1.07 -3.12 8.08
N ALA A 118 -2.00 -4.07 8.26
CA ALA A 118 -1.74 -5.49 8.17
C ALA A 118 -2.68 -6.15 7.17
N PHE A 119 -2.20 -7.21 6.51
CA PHE A 119 -3.02 -7.97 5.57
C PHE A 119 -4.30 -8.52 6.21
N ALA A 120 -4.21 -9.04 7.43
CA ALA A 120 -5.38 -9.55 8.17
C ALA A 120 -6.39 -8.43 8.50
N GLU A 121 -5.91 -7.21 8.78
CA GLU A 121 -6.76 -6.06 9.05
C GLU A 121 -7.48 -5.58 7.80
N ALA A 122 -6.78 -5.48 6.66
CA ALA A 122 -7.41 -5.15 5.39
C ALA A 122 -8.53 -6.13 5.02
N LEU A 123 -8.30 -7.43 5.24
CA LEU A 123 -9.32 -8.46 5.03
C LEU A 123 -10.48 -8.33 6.01
N TYR A 124 -10.21 -8.06 7.29
CA TYR A 124 -11.25 -7.81 8.28
C TYR A 124 -12.14 -6.63 7.88
N GLN A 125 -11.54 -5.49 7.55
CA GLN A 125 -12.25 -4.29 7.11
C GLN A 125 -13.07 -4.53 5.83
N LEU A 126 -12.57 -5.37 4.93
CA LEU A 126 -13.30 -5.74 3.70
C LEU A 126 -14.50 -6.67 3.98
N SER A 127 -14.40 -7.50 5.01
CA SER A 127 -15.43 -8.47 5.43
C SER A 127 -16.51 -7.85 6.33
N GLU A 128 -16.14 -6.88 7.16
CA GLU A 128 -17.01 -6.25 8.16
C GLU A 128 -18.16 -5.49 7.52
N VAL A 129 -17.92 -4.83 6.38
CA VAL A 129 -18.91 -3.97 5.69
C VAL A 129 -20.23 -4.71 5.40
N ASN A 130 -20.17 -6.01 5.10
CA ASN A 130 -21.35 -6.82 4.78
C ASN A 130 -21.54 -8.04 5.69
N ASN A 131 -20.80 -8.12 6.80
CA ASN A 131 -20.83 -9.26 7.73
C ASN A 131 -20.61 -10.61 7.02
N THR A 132 -19.68 -10.64 6.06
CA THR A 132 -19.24 -11.85 5.35
C THR A 132 -17.96 -12.36 5.99
N GLY A 133 -17.60 -13.62 5.73
CA GLY A 133 -16.32 -14.20 6.13
C GLY A 133 -15.43 -14.42 4.91
N LEU A 134 -14.12 -14.19 5.07
CA LEU A 134 -13.13 -14.52 4.04
C LEU A 134 -12.38 -15.79 4.43
N TYR A 135 -12.35 -16.77 3.52
CA TYR A 135 -11.60 -18.00 3.69
C TYR A 135 -10.39 -18.03 2.76
N ILE A 136 -9.19 -18.15 3.33
CA ILE A 136 -7.95 -18.21 2.57
C ILE A 136 -7.50 -19.67 2.51
N TYR A 137 -7.61 -20.28 1.33
CA TYR A 137 -7.15 -21.65 1.06
C TYR A 137 -5.88 -21.65 0.19
N GLN A 138 -4.95 -20.75 0.47
CA GLN A 138 -3.67 -20.69 -0.24
C GLN A 138 -2.50 -20.96 0.70
N ASN A 139 -1.46 -21.59 0.15
CA ASN A 139 -0.19 -21.70 0.85
C ASN A 139 0.41 -20.30 0.99
N PRO A 140 0.76 -19.84 2.22
CA PRO A 140 1.35 -18.52 2.44
C PRO A 140 2.60 -18.24 1.58
N LEU A 141 3.40 -19.26 1.26
CA LEU A 141 4.59 -19.12 0.41
C LEU A 141 4.22 -18.66 -1.01
N ASN A 142 2.99 -18.93 -1.47
CA ASN A 142 2.49 -18.45 -2.75
C ASN A 142 2.03 -16.99 -2.69
N MET A 143 1.98 -16.36 -1.53
CA MET A 143 1.53 -14.98 -1.33
C MET A 143 2.68 -14.06 -0.93
N LEU A 144 3.73 -14.61 -0.31
CA LEU A 144 4.87 -13.86 0.19
C LEU A 144 5.91 -13.55 -0.90
N HIS A 145 6.58 -12.41 -0.71
CA HIS A 145 7.75 -12.03 -1.49
C HIS A 145 8.92 -12.95 -1.15
N TYR A 146 9.76 -13.29 -2.13
CA TYR A 146 10.86 -14.25 -1.90
C TYR A 146 11.84 -13.78 -0.81
N LEU A 147 12.07 -12.47 -0.69
CA LEU A 147 12.86 -11.87 0.39
C LEU A 147 12.24 -12.11 1.77
N ALA A 148 10.91 -12.09 1.88
CA ALA A 148 10.23 -12.34 3.16
C ALA A 148 10.37 -13.82 3.58
N ILE A 149 10.32 -14.72 2.60
CA ILE A 149 10.56 -16.16 2.81
C ILE A 149 12.00 -16.38 3.30
N SER A 150 12.98 -15.89 2.53
CA SER A 150 14.39 -16.04 2.87
C SER A 150 14.75 -15.42 4.23
N TYR A 151 14.15 -14.27 4.55
CA TYR A 151 14.35 -13.61 5.84
C TYR A 151 13.83 -14.45 7.01
N ALA A 152 12.65 -15.06 6.87
CA ALA A 152 12.10 -15.96 7.87
C ALA A 152 12.97 -17.20 8.08
N GLU A 153 13.47 -17.81 7.00
CA GLU A 153 14.37 -18.98 7.06
C GLU A 153 15.71 -18.65 7.72
N SER A 154 16.23 -17.44 7.54
CA SER A 154 17.50 -17.01 8.15
C SER A 154 17.43 -16.80 9.67
N ARG A 155 16.22 -16.78 10.24
CA ARG A 155 15.97 -16.48 11.66
C ARG A 155 15.34 -17.63 12.44
N GLY A 156 14.89 -18.69 11.75
CA GLY A 156 14.46 -19.94 12.36
C GLY A 156 15.64 -20.86 12.63
#